data_AF-A0A368DKI1-F1
#
_entry.id   AF-A0A368DKI1-F1
#
_cell.length_a   1.000
_cell.length_b   1.000
_cell.length_c   1.000
_cell.angle_alpha   90.00
_cell.angle_beta   90.00
_cell.angle_gamma   90.00
#
_symmetry.space_group_name_H-M   'P 1'
#
loop_
_entity.id
_entity.type
_entity.pdbx_description
1 polymer ?
#
loop_
_entity_poly.entity_id
_entity_poly.type
_entity_poly.pdbx_seq_one_letter_code
_entity_poly.pdbx_strand_id
1 'polypeptide(L)'
;MREELLTYLWKTQKFNRSSLKTTNGDAVVIVKPGQENAHAGPDFFNAHIQISKKLWVGNVELHVQSSDWFRHNHQTDKNYDNVVLHVVWNNDLPVFDVSQ
;
A
#
# COMPACT_ATOMS: atom_id res chain seq x y z
N MET A 1 -6.79 14.96 -4.50
CA MET A 1 -5.46 14.31 -4.67
C MET A 1 -5.49 13.53 -5.97
N ARG A 2 -4.36 13.34 -6.66
CA ARG A 2 -4.26 12.46 -7.84
C ARG A 2 -3.34 11.28 -7.50
N GLU A 3 -3.63 10.10 -8.01
CA GLU A 3 -2.82 8.89 -7.78
C GLU A 3 -1.39 9.08 -8.24
N GLU A 4 -1.16 9.67 -9.42
CA GLU A 4 0.19 10.00 -9.93
C GLU A 4 1.06 10.76 -8.91
N LEU A 5 0.47 11.71 -8.16
CA LEU A 5 1.19 12.45 -7.14
C LEU A 5 1.46 11.57 -5.90
N LEU A 6 0.51 10.71 -5.52
CA LEU A 6 0.69 9.77 -4.41
C LEU A 6 1.78 8.75 -4.74
N THR A 7 1.77 8.19 -5.95
CA THR A 7 2.83 7.34 -6.52
C THR A 7 4.17 8.03 -6.52
N TYR A 8 4.24 9.29 -6.96
CA TYR A 8 5.47 10.07 -6.90
C TYR A 8 5.98 10.26 -5.47
N LEU A 9 5.11 10.62 -4.53
CA LEU A 9 5.47 10.81 -3.12
C LEU A 9 5.96 9.50 -2.49
N TRP A 10 5.28 8.39 -2.77
CA TRP A 10 5.72 7.05 -2.35
C TRP A 10 7.07 6.70 -2.97
N LYS A 11 7.20 6.72 -4.28
CA LYS A 11 8.46 6.39 -4.98
C LYS A 11 9.65 7.19 -4.48
N THR A 12 9.47 8.50 -4.30
CA THR A 12 10.55 9.41 -3.88
C THR A 12 10.70 9.50 -2.37
N GLN A 13 9.77 8.90 -1.61
CA GLN A 13 9.72 8.97 -0.15
C GLN A 13 9.72 10.42 0.39
N LYS A 14 9.16 11.37 -0.39
CA LYS A 14 9.14 12.82 -0.11
C LYS A 14 7.95 13.22 0.77
N PHE A 15 7.85 12.59 1.94
CA PHE A 15 6.86 12.92 2.97
C PHE A 15 7.49 12.68 4.35
N ASN A 16 6.82 13.16 5.40
CA ASN A 16 7.31 12.92 6.75
C ASN A 16 7.15 11.43 7.11
N ARG A 17 8.27 10.74 7.25
CA ARG A 17 8.33 9.31 7.63
C ARG A 17 8.49 9.11 9.13
N SER A 18 8.54 10.19 9.90
CA SER A 18 8.68 10.13 11.36
C SER A 18 7.37 9.64 11.96
N SER A 19 7.41 8.50 12.66
CA SER A 19 6.26 7.93 13.39
C SER A 19 5.06 7.56 12.51
N LEU A 20 5.29 6.99 11.32
CA LEU A 20 4.21 6.41 10.52
C LEU A 20 3.48 5.32 11.30
N LYS A 21 2.16 5.24 11.11
CA LYS A 21 1.31 4.23 11.73
C LYS A 21 0.27 3.70 10.76
N THR A 22 -0.18 2.47 10.96
CA THR A 22 -1.37 1.93 10.29
C THR A 22 -2.63 2.62 10.82
N THR A 23 -3.76 2.41 10.15
CA THR A 23 -5.09 2.85 10.63
C THR A 23 -5.47 2.25 11.98
N ASN A 24 -4.85 1.12 12.36
CA ASN A 24 -5.00 0.47 13.67
C ASN A 24 -3.99 0.97 14.72
N GLY A 25 -3.07 1.87 14.34
CA GLY A 25 -2.09 2.48 15.24
C GLY A 25 -0.75 1.73 15.36
N ASP A 26 -0.55 0.64 14.63
CA ASP A 26 0.72 -0.10 14.60
C ASP A 26 1.82 0.75 13.96
N ALA A 27 3.02 0.72 14.53
CA ALA A 27 4.16 1.45 13.99
C ALA A 27 4.57 0.89 12.62
N VAL A 28 4.80 1.78 11.65
CA VAL A 28 5.23 1.41 10.29
C VAL A 28 6.61 2.00 10.01
N VAL A 29 7.51 1.17 9.49
CA VAL A 29 8.81 1.59 8.96
C VAL A 29 8.93 1.09 7.51
N ILE A 30 9.07 2.02 6.59
CA ILE A 30 9.33 1.72 5.18
C ILE A 30 10.82 1.47 5.02
N VAL A 31 11.24 0.20 4.95
CA VAL A 31 12.64 -0.20 4.74
C VAL A 31 13.01 -0.08 3.27
N LYS A 32 12.13 -0.58 2.38
CA LYS A 32 12.20 -0.38 0.93
C LYS A 32 10.79 -0.10 0.39
N PRO A 33 10.57 0.99 -0.36
CA PRO A 33 9.24 1.30 -0.91
C PRO A 33 8.79 0.33 -2.01
N GLY A 34 9.71 -0.49 -2.53
CA GLY A 34 9.46 -1.38 -3.66
C GLY A 34 9.92 -0.77 -4.99
N GLN A 35 9.68 -1.51 -6.07
CA GLN A 35 9.95 -1.11 -7.45
C GLN A 35 8.63 -0.82 -8.15
N GLU A 36 8.50 0.38 -8.71
CA GLU A 36 7.30 0.80 -9.44
C GLU A 36 7.01 -0.17 -10.60
N ASN A 37 5.75 -0.59 -10.70
CA ASN A 37 5.23 -1.44 -11.75
C ASN A 37 4.58 -0.55 -12.83
N ALA A 38 5.02 -0.70 -14.08
CA ALA A 38 4.43 0.01 -15.22
C ALA A 38 3.40 -0.84 -15.98
N HIS A 39 3.06 -2.02 -15.45
CA HIS A 39 2.18 -3.00 -16.06
C HIS A 39 0.99 -3.30 -15.14
N ALA A 40 0.15 -4.25 -15.55
CA ALA A 40 -0.96 -4.71 -14.71
C ALA A 40 -0.47 -5.31 -13.39
N GLY A 41 -1.34 -5.28 -12.38
CA GLY A 41 -1.04 -5.70 -11.01
C GLY A 41 -0.72 -4.50 -10.12
N PRO A 42 -0.14 -4.75 -8.94
CA PRO A 42 0.00 -3.72 -7.93
C PRO A 42 1.03 -2.66 -8.31
N ASP A 43 0.89 -1.46 -7.74
CA ASP A 43 1.72 -0.30 -8.08
C ASP A 43 3.22 -0.49 -7.82
N PHE A 44 3.59 -1.22 -6.75
CA PHE A 44 4.99 -1.49 -6.41
C PHE A 44 5.22 -2.94 -6.02
N PHE A 45 6.25 -3.55 -6.60
CA PHE A 45 6.72 -4.90 -6.27
C PHE A 45 7.84 -4.89 -5.23
N ASN A 46 7.95 -5.98 -4.46
CA ASN A 46 9.10 -6.28 -3.59
C ASN A 46 9.43 -5.19 -2.55
N ALA A 47 8.41 -4.49 -2.07
CA ALA A 47 8.51 -3.61 -0.92
C ALA A 47 8.88 -4.39 0.35
N HIS A 48 9.61 -3.73 1.24
CA HIS A 48 9.99 -4.27 2.55
C HIS A 48 9.44 -3.31 3.60
N ILE A 49 8.36 -3.71 4.26
CA ILE A 49 7.61 -2.88 5.20
C ILE A 49 7.67 -3.56 6.57
N GLN A 50 8.23 -2.88 7.56
CA GLN A 50 8.17 -3.35 8.93
C GLN A 50 6.92 -2.77 9.59
N ILE A 51 6.05 -3.65 10.08
CA ILE A 51 4.86 -3.30 10.85
C ILE A 51 5.05 -3.88 12.24
N SER A 52 5.10 -3.01 13.25
CA SER A 52 5.47 -3.35 14.62
C SER A 52 6.85 -4.07 14.66
N LYS A 53 6.89 -5.37 14.98
CA LYS A 53 8.14 -6.17 15.04
C LYS A 53 8.36 -7.07 13.83
N LYS A 54 7.40 -7.15 12.90
CA LYS A 54 7.45 -8.09 11.77
C LYS A 54 7.84 -7.35 10.50
N LEU A 55 8.80 -7.90 9.77
CA LEU A 55 9.14 -7.46 8.42
C LEU A 55 8.25 -8.21 7.42
N TRP A 56 7.52 -7.46 6.61
CA TRP A 56 6.74 -7.96 5.50
C TRP A 56 7.48 -7.68 4.19
N VAL A 57 7.49 -8.67 3.29
CA VAL A 57 8.06 -8.57 1.96
C VAL A 57 6.96 -8.92 0.96
N GLY A 58 6.59 -7.96 0.12
CA GLY A 58 5.50 -8.11 -0.83
C GLY A 58 5.25 -6.83 -1.61
N ASN A 59 4.00 -6.61 -2.01
CA ASN A 59 3.61 -5.53 -2.90
C ASN A 59 2.97 -4.38 -2.13
N VAL A 60 2.98 -3.19 -2.71
CA VAL A 60 2.27 -2.01 -2.20
C VAL A 60 1.32 -1.54 -3.27
N GLU A 61 0.09 -1.23 -2.84
CA GLU A 61 -0.95 -0.65 -3.68
C GLU A 61 -1.30 0.75 -3.19
N LEU A 62 -1.50 1.69 -4.10
CA LEU A 62 -1.84 3.07 -3.82
C LEU A 62 -3.21 3.40 -4.40
N HIS A 63 -4.05 4.05 -3.61
CA HIS A 63 -5.31 4.61 -4.10
C HIS A 63 -5.59 5.96 -3.45
N VAL A 64 -6.43 6.79 -4.08
CA VAL A 64 -6.94 7.98 -3.39
C VAL A 64 -7.94 7.57 -2.31
N GLN A 65 -8.84 6.63 -2.59
CA GLN A 65 -9.82 6.12 -1.63
C GLN A 65 -9.58 4.64 -1.33
N SER A 66 -9.73 4.22 -0.08
CA SER A 66 -9.71 2.80 0.27
C SER A 66 -10.79 1.98 -0.46
N SER A 67 -11.96 2.58 -0.71
CA SER A 67 -13.05 1.93 -1.45
C SER A 67 -12.70 1.61 -2.90
N ASP A 68 -11.66 2.22 -3.47
CA ASP A 68 -11.20 1.93 -4.83
C ASP A 68 -10.66 0.48 -4.95
N TRP A 69 -10.22 -0.11 -3.83
CA TRP A 69 -9.86 -1.54 -3.77
C TRP A 69 -10.96 -2.44 -4.31
N PHE A 70 -12.20 -2.20 -3.87
CA PHE A 70 -13.37 -2.96 -4.29
C PHE A 70 -13.87 -2.53 -5.66
N ARG A 71 -13.78 -1.24 -5.99
CA ARG A 71 -14.18 -0.71 -7.31
C ARG A 71 -13.37 -1.36 -8.44
N HIS A 72 -12.10 -1.63 -8.20
CA HIS A 72 -11.20 -2.27 -9.14
C HIS A 72 -11.19 -3.80 -9.05
N ASN A 73 -12.02 -4.39 -8.17
CA ASN A 73 -12.13 -5.83 -7.94
C ASN A 73 -10.83 -6.52 -7.46
N HIS A 74 -9.93 -5.78 -6.81
CA HIS A 74 -8.66 -6.32 -6.31
C HIS A 74 -8.85 -7.43 -5.27
N GLN A 75 -9.95 -7.40 -4.51
CA GLN A 75 -10.33 -8.46 -3.56
C GLN A 75 -10.58 -9.84 -4.19
N THR A 76 -10.72 -9.90 -5.52
CA THR A 76 -10.91 -11.15 -6.27
C THR A 76 -9.79 -11.45 -7.26
N ASP A 77 -8.81 -10.55 -7.37
CA ASP A 77 -7.72 -10.66 -8.33
C ASP A 77 -6.45 -11.14 -7.61
N LYS A 78 -6.00 -12.35 -7.97
CA LYS A 78 -4.83 -13.01 -7.38
C LYS A 78 -3.51 -12.25 -7.53
N ASN A 79 -3.44 -11.29 -8.46
CA ASN A 79 -2.27 -10.42 -8.58
C ASN A 79 -2.05 -9.55 -7.34
N TYR A 80 -3.09 -9.36 -6.51
CA TYR A 80 -3.08 -8.51 -5.32
C TYR A 80 -2.99 -9.29 -4.00
N ASP A 81 -3.02 -10.63 -4.02
CA ASP A 81 -2.91 -11.49 -2.81
C ASP A 81 -1.64 -11.23 -1.99
N ASN A 82 -0.58 -10.73 -2.64
CA ASN A 82 0.69 -10.41 -1.99
C ASN A 82 0.86 -8.90 -1.68
N VAL A 83 -0.21 -8.10 -1.68
CA VAL A 83 -0.17 -6.72 -1.20
C VAL A 83 -0.04 -6.72 0.32
N VAL A 84 1.09 -6.24 0.82
CA VAL A 84 1.40 -6.20 2.27
C VAL A 84 1.07 -4.84 2.89
N LEU A 85 0.80 -3.83 2.06
CA LEU A 85 0.41 -2.50 2.50
C LEU A 85 -0.42 -1.81 1.41
N HIS A 86 -1.66 -1.48 1.72
CA HIS A 86 -2.50 -0.60 0.91
C HIS A 86 -2.40 0.83 1.48
N VAL A 87 -1.82 1.74 0.70
CA VAL A 87 -1.58 3.12 1.12
C VAL A 87 -2.60 4.02 0.44
N VAL A 88 -3.40 4.71 1.24
CA VAL A 88 -4.49 5.54 0.73
C VAL A 88 -4.38 6.98 1.19
N TRP A 89 -4.85 7.90 0.36
CA TRP A 89 -4.97 9.31 0.77
C TRP A 89 -6.14 9.50 1.75
N ASN A 90 -7.26 8.84 1.48
CA ASN A 90 -8.46 8.87 2.32
C ASN A 90 -8.93 7.44 2.62
N ASN A 91 -8.97 7.08 3.91
CA ASN A 91 -9.51 5.80 4.37
C ASN A 91 -11.03 5.93 4.60
N ASP A 92 -11.80 5.89 3.52
CA ASP A 92 -13.25 6.08 3.49
C ASP A 92 -14.07 4.83 3.85
N LEU A 93 -13.48 3.63 3.72
CA LEU A 93 -14.16 2.37 3.99
C LEU A 93 -13.14 1.29 4.39
N PRO A 94 -13.42 0.46 5.42
CA PRO A 94 -12.53 -0.63 5.80
C PRO A 94 -12.36 -1.66 4.68
N VAL A 95 -11.11 -1.90 4.28
CA VAL A 95 -10.75 -2.98 3.36
C VAL A 95 -10.38 -4.22 4.16
N PHE A 96 -11.00 -5.34 3.81
CA PHE A 96 -10.69 -6.64 4.38
C PHE A 96 -10.24 -7.56 3.26
N ASP A 97 -9.09 -8.18 3.44
CA ASP A 97 -8.69 -9.29 2.61
C ASP A 97 -9.42 -10.54 3.11
N VAL A 98 -10.07 -11.27 2.20
CA VAL A 98 -10.72 -12.55 2.50
C VAL A 98 -9.72 -13.72 2.49
N SER A 99 -8.48 -13.48 2.07
CA SER A 99 -7.44 -14.51 1.90
C SER A 99 -6.42 -14.61 3.04
N GLN A 100 -6.47 -13.75 4.07
CA GLN A 100 -5.55 -13.77 5.24
C GLN A 100 -6.25 -13.88 6.58
#